data_AF-A0A0D3KPC5-F1
#
_entry.id   AF-A0A0D3KPC5-F1
#
_cell.length_a   1.000
_cell.length_b   1.000
_cell.length_c   1.000
_cell.angle_alpha   90.00
_cell.angle_beta   90.00
_cell.angle_gamma   90.00
#
_symmetry.space_group_name_H-M   'P 1'
#
loop_
_entity.id
_entity.type
_entity.pdbx_description
1 polymer ?
#
loop_
_entity_poly.entity_id
_entity_poly.type
_entity_poly.pdbx_seq_one_letter_code
_entity_poly.pdbx_strand_id
1 'polypeptide(L)'
;MTFLRICVTALLASLAAATREPAEPEGPPTQLLETSDLVNTRWELLVVPREEGWLPSDDFLAEVTLLADGSVVWGGAVGGPGTGGRWTLNGETLEIIRTTPLGLVSGRDYYMSNALAEVTSGLQLALRGVIRSYNAIYPVAVVADFVAVRAPPFMRPMRRL
;
A
#
# COMPACT_ATOMS: atom_id res chain seq x y z
N MET A 1 68.57 8.53 -44.52
CA MET A 1 67.28 8.24 -45.19
C MET A 1 66.63 7.07 -44.47
N THR A 2 65.29 7.00 -44.53
CA THR A 2 64.39 5.93 -44.05
C THR A 2 63.66 6.22 -42.73
N PHE A 3 62.64 7.07 -42.88
CA PHE A 3 61.35 7.00 -42.17
C PHE A 3 60.63 5.70 -42.54
N LEU A 4 60.10 4.96 -41.56
CA LEU A 4 58.80 4.25 -41.53
C LEU A 4 58.85 3.13 -40.49
N ARG A 5 58.18 3.34 -39.35
CA ARG A 5 57.52 2.29 -38.52
C ARG A 5 56.73 2.96 -37.41
N ILE A 6 55.86 3.88 -37.81
CA ILE A 6 54.66 4.27 -37.05
C ILE A 6 53.51 3.57 -37.80
N CYS A 7 52.50 3.10 -37.07
CA CYS A 7 51.45 2.15 -37.48
C CYS A 7 51.83 0.68 -37.27
N VAL A 8 51.65 0.15 -36.06
CA VAL A 8 50.72 -0.96 -35.72
C VAL A 8 50.70 -1.06 -34.19
N THR A 9 50.14 -0.06 -33.51
CA THR A 9 49.79 -0.16 -32.07
C THR A 9 48.75 0.89 -31.68
N ALA A 10 47.90 1.29 -32.64
CA ALA A 10 46.85 2.29 -32.45
C ALA A 10 45.48 1.73 -32.88
N LEU A 11 45.23 0.43 -32.63
CA LEU A 11 43.96 -0.22 -32.96
C LEU A 11 43.46 -1.20 -31.90
N LEU A 12 43.76 -0.93 -30.62
CA LEU A 12 43.17 -1.66 -29.48
C LEU A 12 42.81 -0.72 -28.30
N ALA A 13 42.54 0.56 -28.58
CA ALA A 13 42.15 1.55 -27.57
C ALA A 13 40.78 2.19 -27.87
N SER A 14 39.85 1.44 -28.48
CA SER A 14 38.51 1.95 -28.77
C SER A 14 37.44 0.85 -28.78
N LEU A 15 37.39 0.03 -27.74
CA LEU A 15 36.22 -0.83 -27.43
C LEU A 15 36.17 -1.17 -25.93
N ALA A 16 36.29 -0.13 -25.09
CA ALA A 16 35.64 -0.14 -23.78
C ALA A 16 34.43 0.78 -23.87
N ALA A 17 33.55 0.49 -24.84
CA ALA A 17 32.19 1.00 -24.80
C ALA A 17 31.58 0.36 -23.55
N ALA A 18 31.44 1.17 -22.50
CA ALA A 18 30.65 0.83 -21.35
C ALA A 18 29.26 0.43 -21.86
N THR A 19 29.00 -0.88 -21.93
CA THR A 19 27.65 -1.41 -21.85
C THR A 19 27.15 -1.04 -20.46
N ARG A 20 26.72 0.22 -20.29
CA ARG A 20 25.80 0.57 -19.22
C ARG A 20 24.55 -0.21 -19.55
N GLU A 21 24.39 -1.33 -18.85
CA GLU A 21 23.10 -1.96 -18.65
C GLU A 21 22.06 -0.85 -18.43
N PRO A 22 20.93 -0.85 -19.17
CA PRO A 22 19.86 0.11 -18.90
C PRO A 22 19.57 0.04 -17.40
N ALA A 23 19.79 1.16 -16.70
CA ALA A 23 19.39 1.23 -15.30
C ALA A 23 17.91 0.87 -15.25
N GLU A 24 17.60 -0.18 -14.48
CA GLU A 24 16.23 -0.61 -14.26
C GLU A 24 15.43 0.64 -13.83
N PRO A 25 14.25 0.90 -14.43
CA PRO A 25 13.49 2.10 -14.11
C PRO A 25 13.31 2.16 -12.59
N GLU A 26 13.82 3.24 -11.97
CA GLU A 26 13.66 3.45 -10.54
C GLU A 26 12.16 3.33 -10.21
N GLY A 27 11.85 2.45 -9.25
CA GLY A 27 10.47 2.25 -8.80
C GLY A 27 9.84 3.58 -8.36
N PRO A 28 8.50 3.62 -8.21
CA PRO A 28 7.83 4.82 -7.72
C PRO A 28 8.49 5.29 -6.41
N PRO A 29 8.70 6.60 -6.23
CA PRO A 29 9.37 7.09 -5.03
C PRO A 29 8.57 6.69 -3.79
N THR A 30 9.26 6.16 -2.79
CA THR A 30 8.67 5.72 -1.53
C THR A 30 8.91 6.74 -0.43
N GLN A 31 7.91 6.93 0.42
CA GLN A 31 8.00 7.77 1.61
C GLN A 31 7.61 6.94 2.83
N LEU A 32 8.45 6.96 3.87
CA LEU A 32 8.06 6.42 5.17
C LEU A 32 7.00 7.34 5.78
N LEU A 33 5.81 6.81 6.06
CA LEU A 33 4.74 7.57 6.68
C LEU A 33 5.02 7.82 8.16
N GLU A 34 4.77 9.05 8.57
CA GLU A 34 4.73 9.42 9.98
C GLU A 34 3.30 9.30 10.54
N THR A 35 3.18 9.28 11.87
CA THR A 35 1.87 9.28 12.55
C THR A 35 0.98 10.43 12.06
N SER A 36 1.56 11.62 11.81
CA SER A 36 0.85 12.79 11.32
C SER A 36 0.23 12.62 9.93
N ASP A 37 0.79 11.75 9.09
CA ASP A 37 0.26 11.48 7.75
C ASP A 37 -0.98 10.58 7.81
N LEU A 38 -1.06 9.75 8.85
CA LEU A 38 -2.09 8.74 9.05
C LEU A 38 -3.31 9.27 9.82
N VAL A 39 -3.08 10.07 10.86
CA VAL A 39 -4.14 10.50 11.78
C VAL A 39 -5.11 11.48 11.16
N ASN A 40 -6.39 11.32 11.49
CA ASN A 40 -7.53 12.09 10.99
C ASN A 40 -7.59 12.16 9.46
N THR A 41 -6.94 11.21 8.78
CA THR A 41 -6.96 11.04 7.34
C THR A 41 -7.90 9.88 7.00
N ARG A 42 -8.78 10.13 6.04
CA ARG A 42 -9.63 9.09 5.45
C ARG A 42 -8.88 8.38 4.34
N TRP A 43 -8.95 7.06 4.33
CA TRP A 43 -8.35 6.19 3.34
C TRP A 43 -9.44 5.38 2.66
N GLU A 44 -9.37 5.33 1.34
CA GLU A 44 -10.19 4.46 0.49
C GLU A 44 -9.38 3.20 0.20
N LEU A 45 -9.96 2.04 0.51
CA LEU A 45 -9.34 0.73 0.34
C LEU A 45 -10.04 0.00 -0.80
N LEU A 46 -9.26 -0.43 -1.78
CA LEU A 46 -9.65 -1.52 -2.66
C LEU A 46 -9.17 -2.83 -2.04
N VAL A 47 -10.10 -3.72 -1.72
CA VAL A 47 -9.81 -5.05 -1.19
C VAL A 47 -9.97 -6.07 -2.30
N VAL A 48 -8.95 -6.89 -2.48
CA VAL A 48 -8.89 -7.98 -3.47
C VAL A 48 -8.84 -9.30 -2.70
N PRO A 49 -9.97 -9.99 -2.54
CA PRO A 49 -10.05 -11.29 -1.88
C PRO A 49 -9.16 -12.33 -2.57
N ARG A 50 -8.51 -13.19 -1.77
CA ARG A 50 -7.74 -14.32 -2.29
C ARG A 50 -8.63 -15.53 -2.50
N GLU A 51 -8.31 -16.36 -3.50
CA GLU A 51 -9.09 -17.57 -3.83
C GLU A 51 -9.16 -18.57 -2.67
N GLU A 52 -8.08 -18.68 -1.89
CA GLU A 52 -8.01 -19.52 -0.69
C GLU A 52 -8.65 -18.89 0.56
N GLY A 53 -9.09 -17.64 0.47
CA GLY A 53 -9.73 -16.89 1.54
C GLY A 53 -11.20 -17.26 1.74
N TRP A 54 -11.77 -16.84 2.87
CA TRP A 54 -13.20 -17.03 3.16
C TRP A 54 -14.07 -15.80 2.79
N LEU A 55 -13.44 -14.70 2.37
CA LEU A 55 -14.15 -13.50 1.93
C LEU A 55 -14.89 -13.78 0.61
N PRO A 56 -15.93 -13.00 0.27
CA PRO A 56 -16.57 -13.05 -1.05
C PRO A 56 -15.53 -12.92 -2.16
N SER A 57 -15.74 -13.57 -3.31
CA SER A 57 -14.76 -13.60 -4.41
C SER A 57 -14.60 -12.27 -5.15
N ASP A 58 -15.56 -11.35 -5.00
CA ASP A 58 -15.55 -10.09 -5.74
C ASP A 58 -14.79 -9.01 -4.97
N ASP A 59 -14.01 -8.22 -5.72
CA ASP A 59 -13.36 -7.01 -5.20
C ASP A 59 -14.39 -6.05 -4.60
N PHE A 60 -14.02 -5.41 -3.49
CA PHE A 60 -14.90 -4.45 -2.85
C PHE A 60 -14.15 -3.24 -2.28
N LEU A 61 -14.90 -2.14 -2.15
CA LEU A 61 -14.41 -0.91 -1.56
C LEU A 61 -14.74 -0.82 -0.07
N ALA A 62 -13.76 -0.36 0.69
CA ALA A 62 -13.85 -0.07 2.11
C ALA A 62 -13.33 1.34 2.40
N GLU A 63 -13.83 1.97 3.45
CA GLU A 63 -13.30 3.24 3.93
C GLU A 63 -12.84 3.10 5.38
N VAL A 64 -11.71 3.73 5.71
CA VAL A 64 -11.22 3.77 7.09
C VAL A 64 -10.67 5.15 7.41
N THR A 65 -10.89 5.61 8.64
CA THR A 65 -10.26 6.81 9.21
C THR A 65 -9.55 6.41 10.49
N LEU A 66 -8.25 6.71 10.56
CA LEU A 66 -7.40 6.44 11.72
C LEU A 66 -7.41 7.68 12.63
N LEU A 67 -7.85 7.55 13.88
CA LEU A 67 -7.96 8.69 14.80
C LEU A 67 -6.73 8.80 15.70
N ALA A 68 -6.41 10.02 16.15
CA ALA A 68 -5.23 10.30 16.96
C ALA A 68 -5.19 9.55 18.31
N ASP A 69 -6.33 9.09 18.81
CA ASP A 69 -6.46 8.30 20.04
C ASP A 69 -6.23 6.79 19.83
N GLY A 70 -5.84 6.39 18.61
CA GLY A 70 -5.63 4.98 18.25
C GLY A 70 -6.91 4.25 17.85
N SER A 71 -8.07 4.92 17.83
CA SER A 71 -9.33 4.32 17.38
C SER A 71 -9.50 4.39 15.86
N VAL A 72 -10.40 3.56 15.33
CA VAL A 72 -10.64 3.42 13.90
C VAL A 72 -12.12 3.57 13.61
N VAL A 73 -12.45 4.44 12.66
CA VAL A 73 -13.80 4.59 12.12
C VAL A 73 -13.87 3.93 10.75
N TRP A 74 -14.84 3.04 10.57
CA TRP A 74 -15.06 2.30 9.33
C TRP A 74 -16.26 2.88 8.57
N GLY A 75 -16.09 3.09 7.27
CA GLY A 75 -17.13 3.51 6.34
C GLY A 75 -17.31 2.52 5.19
N GLY A 76 -18.20 2.85 4.26
CA GLY A 76 -18.51 2.01 3.11
C GLY A 76 -19.15 0.66 3.49
N ALA A 77 -18.91 -0.37 2.67
CA ALA A 77 -19.52 -1.69 2.82
C ALA A 77 -19.03 -2.48 4.05
N VAL A 78 -17.90 -2.09 4.64
CA VAL A 78 -17.30 -2.74 5.82
C VAL A 78 -17.58 -2.00 7.14
N GLY A 79 -18.25 -0.85 7.07
CA GLY A 79 -18.68 -0.07 8.23
C GLY A 79 -20.02 -0.54 8.80
N GLY A 80 -20.53 0.17 9.82
CA GLY A 80 -21.86 -0.07 10.38
C GLY A 80 -21.93 0.04 11.91
N PRO A 81 -23.15 -0.02 12.48
CA PRO A 81 -23.34 0.05 13.92
C PRO A 81 -22.54 -1.03 14.67
N GLY A 82 -21.74 -0.61 15.64
CA GLY A 82 -20.90 -1.50 16.45
C GLY A 82 -19.63 -2.00 15.75
N THR A 83 -19.36 -1.57 14.52
CA THR A 83 -18.06 -1.77 13.87
C THR A 83 -17.08 -0.72 14.37
N GLY A 84 -15.91 -1.15 14.83
CA GLY A 84 -14.86 -0.27 15.30
C GLY A 84 -13.49 -0.86 15.07
N GLY A 85 -12.48 -0.29 15.72
CA GLY A 85 -11.15 -0.85 15.63
C GLY A 85 -10.10 -0.11 16.43
N ARG A 86 -8.88 -0.60 16.30
CA ARG A 86 -7.67 0.00 16.84
C ARG A 86 -6.59 -0.02 15.77
N TRP A 87 -5.71 0.97 15.78
CA TRP A 87 -4.56 1.00 14.89
C TRP A 87 -3.29 1.35 15.65
N THR A 88 -2.15 0.95 15.09
CA THR A 88 -0.82 1.31 15.58
C THR A 88 0.17 1.37 14.42
N LEU A 89 1.19 2.21 14.57
CA LEU A 89 2.35 2.27 13.68
C LEU A 89 3.58 1.85 14.49
N ASN A 90 4.12 0.66 14.20
CA ASN A 90 5.26 0.08 14.89
C ASN A 90 6.47 0.06 13.94
N GLY A 91 7.32 1.09 14.00
CA GLY A 91 8.39 1.27 13.03
C GLY A 91 7.82 1.42 11.62
N GLU A 92 8.10 0.45 10.76
CA GLU A 92 7.64 0.44 9.35
C GLU A 92 6.34 -0.36 9.15
N THR A 93 5.68 -0.84 10.20
CA THR A 93 4.46 -1.65 10.07
C THR A 93 3.24 -0.89 10.58
N LEU A 94 2.27 -0.66 9.68
CA LEU A 94 0.94 -0.19 10.03
C LEU A 94 0.03 -1.40 10.27
N GLU A 95 -0.57 -1.45 11.46
CA GLU A 95 -1.55 -2.47 11.82
C GLU A 95 -2.90 -1.82 12.13
N ILE A 96 -3.97 -2.33 11.53
CA ILE A 96 -5.35 -1.88 11.77
C ILE A 96 -6.20 -3.10 12.08
N ILE A 97 -6.82 -3.11 13.26
CA ILE A 97 -7.68 -4.20 13.73
C ILE A 97 -9.13 -3.77 13.57
N ARG A 98 -9.90 -4.46 12.72
CA ARG A 98 -11.35 -4.30 12.63
C ARG A 98 -12.04 -5.21 13.61
N THR A 99 -12.91 -4.63 14.44
CA THR A 99 -13.78 -5.34 15.37
C THR A 99 -15.21 -5.22 14.89
N THR A 100 -15.90 -6.36 14.77
CA THR A 100 -17.31 -6.44 14.37
C THR A 100 -18.16 -6.99 15.53
N PRO A 101 -19.46 -6.66 15.62
CA PRO A 101 -20.33 -7.09 16.72
C PRO A 101 -20.41 -8.61 16.91
N LEU A 102 -20.25 -9.38 15.83
CA LEU A 102 -20.27 -10.84 15.83
C LEU A 102 -18.87 -11.46 15.80
N GLY A 103 -17.82 -10.74 16.21
CA GLY A 103 -16.40 -11.00 15.90
C GLY A 103 -15.82 -12.40 16.19
N LEU A 104 -16.53 -13.30 16.89
CA LEU A 104 -16.19 -14.73 16.96
C LEU A 104 -16.67 -15.52 15.72
N VAL A 105 -17.83 -15.16 15.17
CA VAL A 105 -18.47 -15.78 14.00
C VAL A 105 -18.13 -15.03 12.71
N SER A 106 -18.18 -13.69 12.73
CA SER A 106 -17.86 -12.84 11.57
C SER A 106 -16.37 -12.51 11.44
N GLY A 107 -15.57 -12.96 12.39
CA GLY A 107 -14.13 -12.79 12.42
C GLY A 107 -13.64 -11.42 12.90
N ARG A 108 -12.35 -11.40 13.27
CA ARG A 108 -11.56 -10.20 13.51
C ARG A 108 -10.55 -10.08 12.38
N ASP A 109 -10.60 -8.95 11.69
CA ASP A 109 -9.72 -8.70 10.55
C ASP A 109 -8.58 -7.79 10.96
N TYR A 110 -7.39 -8.14 10.52
CA TYR A 110 -6.13 -7.45 10.77
C TYR A 110 -5.59 -7.01 9.42
N TYR A 111 -5.65 -5.71 9.16
CA TYR A 111 -5.06 -5.09 7.99
C TYR A 111 -3.62 -4.75 8.35
N MET A 112 -2.67 -5.30 7.62
CA MET A 112 -1.24 -5.09 7.84
C MET A 112 -0.61 -4.54 6.56
N SER A 113 0.12 -3.44 6.68
CA SER A 113 0.82 -2.82 5.56
C SER A 113 2.20 -2.35 5.99
N ASN A 114 3.15 -2.32 5.05
CA ASN A 114 4.37 -1.55 5.24
C ASN A 114 4.02 -0.06 5.14
N ALA A 115 4.48 0.74 6.09
CA ALA A 115 4.29 2.19 6.15
C ALA A 115 5.11 2.96 5.11
N LEU A 116 5.88 2.27 4.25
CA LEU A 116 6.43 2.82 3.02
C LEU A 116 5.29 3.03 2.01
N ALA A 117 4.79 4.25 1.94
CA ALA A 117 3.81 4.61 0.94
C ALA A 117 4.47 4.87 -0.42
N GLU A 118 3.88 4.31 -1.47
CA GLU A 118 4.22 4.65 -2.85
C GLU A 118 3.61 6.01 -3.20
N VAL A 119 4.41 6.92 -3.73
CA VAL A 119 3.87 8.14 -4.35
C VAL A 119 3.45 7.79 -5.78
N THR A 120 2.14 7.77 -6.00
CA THR A 120 1.55 7.50 -7.32
C THR A 120 1.84 8.64 -8.31
N SER A 121 1.60 8.39 -9.59
CA SER A 121 1.70 9.42 -10.65
C SER A 121 0.79 10.64 -10.42
N GLY A 122 -0.28 10.48 -9.62
CA GLY A 122 -1.16 11.55 -9.17
C GLY A 122 -0.70 12.26 -7.88
N LEU A 123 0.52 12.01 -7.41
CA LEU A 123 1.08 12.50 -6.14
C LEU A 123 0.27 12.09 -4.90
N GLN A 124 -0.50 11.01 -5.00
CA GLN A 124 -1.20 10.42 -3.85
C GLN A 124 -0.33 9.34 -3.22
N LEU A 125 -0.38 9.28 -1.88
CA LEU A 125 0.23 8.20 -1.10
C LEU A 125 -0.65 6.96 -1.19
N ALA A 126 -0.05 5.85 -1.58
CA ALA A 126 -0.67 4.53 -1.62
C ALA A 126 0.02 3.57 -0.64
N LEU A 127 -0.78 2.92 0.20
CA LEU A 127 -0.36 1.85 1.08
C LEU A 127 -0.82 0.52 0.52
N ARG A 128 0.10 -0.46 0.47
CA ARG A 128 -0.21 -1.82 0.04
C ARG A 128 -0.03 -2.78 1.19
N GLY A 129 -0.94 -3.73 1.32
CA GLY A 129 -0.92 -4.62 2.46
C GLY A 129 -1.78 -5.86 2.27
N VAL A 130 -1.86 -6.63 3.34
CA VAL A 130 -2.62 -7.87 3.43
C VAL A 130 -3.67 -7.75 4.51
N ILE A 131 -4.80 -8.44 4.33
CA ILE A 131 -5.80 -8.66 5.36
C ILE A 131 -5.62 -10.08 5.87
N ARG A 132 -5.35 -10.20 7.16
CA ARG A 132 -5.38 -11.46 7.88
C ARG A 132 -6.67 -11.54 8.65
N SER A 133 -7.31 -12.69 8.64
CA SER A 133 -8.55 -12.87 9.39
C SER A 133 -8.48 -14.06 10.32
N TYR A 134 -9.08 -13.90 11.49
CA TYR A 134 -9.32 -14.96 12.45
C TYR A 134 -10.82 -15.09 12.68
N ASN A 135 -11.37 -16.28 12.48
CA ASN A 135 -12.71 -16.62 12.92
C ASN A 135 -12.71 -18.01 13.60
N ALA A 136 -13.80 -18.38 14.24
CA ALA A 136 -13.88 -19.65 15.00
C ALA A 136 -13.71 -20.92 14.14
N ILE A 137 -13.83 -20.81 12.81
CA ILE A 137 -13.91 -21.95 11.88
C ILE A 137 -12.62 -22.06 11.03
N TYR A 138 -11.93 -20.94 10.78
CA TYR A 138 -10.75 -20.84 9.95
C TYR A 138 -9.54 -20.33 10.77
N PRO A 139 -8.43 -21.09 10.82
CA PRO A 139 -7.20 -20.62 11.46
C PRO A 139 -6.67 -19.39 10.72
N VAL A 140 -5.86 -18.57 11.42
CA VAL A 140 -5.34 -17.28 10.92
C VAL A 140 -4.76 -17.43 9.51
N ALA A 141 -5.46 -16.89 8.52
CA ALA A 141 -5.05 -16.92 7.12
C ALA A 141 -4.97 -15.50 6.56
N VAL A 142 -4.12 -15.31 5.53
CA VAL A 142 -4.20 -14.13 4.67
C VAL A 142 -5.38 -14.36 3.73
N VAL A 143 -6.37 -13.47 3.77
CA VAL A 143 -7.66 -13.66 3.08
C VAL A 143 -7.87 -12.67 1.94
N ALA A 144 -7.10 -11.59 1.91
CA ALA A 144 -7.15 -10.59 0.86
C ALA A 144 -5.85 -9.77 0.83
N ASP A 145 -5.60 -9.15 -0.31
CA ASP A 145 -4.68 -8.03 -0.44
C ASP A 145 -5.48 -6.72 -0.46
N PHE A 146 -4.84 -5.60 -0.15
CA PHE A 146 -5.48 -4.30 -0.28
C PHE A 146 -4.53 -3.22 -0.79
N VAL A 147 -5.12 -2.23 -1.44
CA VAL A 147 -4.49 -0.95 -1.77
C VAL A 147 -5.30 0.15 -1.12
N ALA A 148 -4.67 0.93 -0.25
CA ALA A 148 -5.29 2.08 0.39
C ALA A 148 -4.72 3.38 -0.19
N VAL A 149 -5.59 4.26 -0.68
CA VAL A 149 -5.21 5.59 -1.15
C VAL A 149 -5.80 6.64 -0.23
N ARG A 150 -5.05 7.72 -0.01
CA ARG A 150 -5.55 8.85 0.76
C ARG A 150 -6.74 9.46 0.02
N ALA A 151 -7.92 9.42 0.65
CA ALA A 151 -9.08 10.08 0.10
C ALA A 151 -8.84 11.59 0.11
N PRO A 152 -9.22 12.32 -0.95
CA PRO A 152 -9.16 13.77 -0.92
C PRO A 152 -10.00 14.28 0.26
N PRO A 153 -9.59 15.38 0.92
CA PRO A 153 -10.45 16.05 1.89
C PRO A 153 -11.77 16.35 1.18
N PHE A 154 -12.90 16.08 1.86
CA PHE A 154 -14.25 16.25 1.30
C PHE A 154 -14.35 17.58 0.53
N MET A 155 -14.21 17.54 -0.79
CA MET A 155 -14.64 18.64 -1.62
C MET A 155 -16.16 18.57 -1.56
N ARG A 156 -16.77 19.55 -0.90
CA ARG A 156 -18.22 19.79 -1.06
C ARG A 156 -18.51 19.72 -2.56
N PRO A 157 -19.52 18.98 -3.03
CA PRO A 157 -19.95 19.12 -4.40
C PRO A 157 -20.29 20.60 -4.60
N MET A 158 -19.55 21.29 -5.48
CA MET A 158 -19.96 22.59 -5.93
C MET A 158 -21.32 22.39 -6.57
N ARG A 159 -22.39 22.87 -5.92
CA ARG A 159 -23.69 22.99 -6.56
C ARG A 159 -23.45 23.79 -7.82
N ARG A 160 -23.61 23.17 -9.00
CA ARG A 160 -23.77 23.93 -10.23
C ARG A 160 -25.01 24.80 -10.01
N LEU A 161 -24.79 26.11 -9.94
CA LEU A 161 -25.84 27.11 -10.07
C LEU A 161 -26.30 27.14 -11.53
#